data_AF-A0A086AFV9-F1
#
_entry.id   AF-A0A086AFV9-F1
#
_cell.length_a   1.000
_cell.length_b   1.000
_cell.length_c   1.000
_cell.angle_alpha   90.00
_cell.angle_beta   90.00
_cell.angle_gamma   90.00
#
_symmetry.space_group_name_H-M   'P 1'
#
loop_
_entity.id
_entity.type
_entity.pdbx_description
1 polymer ?
#
loop_
_entity_poly.entity_id
_entity_poly.type
_entity_poly.pdbx_seq_one_letter_code
_entity_poly.pdbx_strand_id
1 'polypeptide(L)'
;MPLSYCKSRGLTRAFSQILNLNFKEALAYNPYSLKIFSFFLIQLMVRLLINKMLRFSNFKLVLAFDIVFSITFFIYSFYNLVII
;
A
#
# COMPACT_ATOMS: atom_id res chain seq x y z
N MET A 1 9.23 -4.89 23.79
CA MET A 1 8.67 -6.12 23.19
C MET A 1 9.20 -6.29 21.77
N PRO A 2 9.67 -7.49 21.39
CA PRO A 2 10.24 -7.77 20.09
C PRO A 2 9.19 -7.69 18.96
N LEU A 3 9.64 -7.37 17.75
CA LEU A 3 8.80 -7.27 16.53
C LEU A 3 8.05 -8.58 16.22
N SER A 4 8.53 -9.70 16.76
CA SER A 4 7.98 -11.05 16.59
C SER A 4 6.56 -11.21 17.14
N TYR A 5 6.16 -10.43 18.14
CA TYR A 5 4.82 -10.57 18.76
C TYR A 5 3.75 -9.68 18.11
N CYS A 6 4.11 -8.57 17.46
CA CYS A 6 3.15 -7.63 16.92
C CYS A 6 3.73 -6.86 15.72
N LYS A 7 3.52 -7.41 14.51
CA LYS A 7 3.96 -6.82 13.24
C LYS A 7 3.23 -5.51 12.88
N SER A 8 2.08 -5.22 13.50
CA SER A 8 1.34 -3.96 13.34
C SER A 8 1.83 -2.83 14.26
N ARG A 9 2.71 -3.13 15.22
CA ARG A 9 3.23 -2.13 16.16
C ARG A 9 4.00 -1.05 15.44
N GLY A 10 3.79 0.20 15.84
CA GLY A 10 4.53 1.34 15.30
C GLY A 10 4.04 1.83 13.94
N LEU A 11 3.02 1.22 13.33
CA LEU A 11 2.46 1.67 12.04
C LEU A 11 1.97 3.12 12.08
N THR A 12 1.27 3.53 13.14
CA THR A 12 0.80 4.92 13.29
C THR A 12 1.96 5.92 13.41
N ARG A 13 3.04 5.54 14.12
CA ARG A 13 4.25 6.38 14.26
C ARG A 13 5.01 6.46 12.94
N ALA A 14 5.14 5.32 12.26
CA ALA A 14 5.74 5.25 10.94
C ALA A 14 4.96 6.10 9.92
N PHE A 15 3.63 6.08 9.97
CA PHE A 15 2.78 6.92 9.11
C PHE A 15 3.04 8.42 9.32
N SER A 16 3.09 8.88 10.57
CA SER A 16 3.42 10.28 10.88
C SER A 16 4.79 10.67 10.31
N GLN A 17 5.80 9.80 10.44
CA GLN A 17 7.12 10.04 9.85
C GLN A 17 7.12 10.02 8.32
N ILE A 18 6.32 9.16 7.68
CA ILE A 18 6.14 9.13 6.22
C ILE A 18 5.55 10.46 5.72
N LEU A 19 4.55 11.01 6.42
CA LEU A 19 3.99 12.32 6.10
C LEU A 19 5.02 13.45 6.23
N ASN A 20 5.93 13.33 7.21
CA ASN A 20 7.06 14.25 7.41
C ASN A 20 8.27 13.95 6.50
N LEU A 21 8.14 13.07 5.51
CA LEU A 21 9.21 12.65 4.59
C LEU A 21 10.44 12.02 5.28
N ASN A 22 10.30 11.59 6.52
CA ASN A 22 11.36 10.97 7.31
C ASN A 22 11.29 9.44 7.22
N PHE A 23 11.66 8.92 6.05
CA PHE A 23 11.55 7.48 5.76
C PHE A 23 12.46 6.62 6.64
N LYS A 24 13.65 7.11 7.00
CA LYS A 24 14.58 6.37 7.86
C LYS A 24 13.96 6.04 9.21
N GLU A 25 13.34 7.03 9.84
CA GLU A 25 12.68 6.84 11.13
C GLU A 25 11.38 6.03 10.99
N ALA A 26 10.65 6.18 9.88
CA ALA A 26 9.49 5.35 9.58
C ALA A 26 9.82 3.84 9.52
N LEU A 27 10.92 3.46 8.84
CA LEU A 27 11.40 2.07 8.83
C LEU A 27 11.83 1.60 10.22
N ALA A 28 12.45 2.48 11.02
CA ALA A 28 12.86 2.15 12.38
C ALA A 28 11.65 1.83 13.28
N TYR A 29 10.52 2.54 13.09
CA TYR A 29 9.28 2.23 13.81
C TYR A 29 8.58 0.97 13.29
N ASN A 30 8.53 0.77 11.98
CA ASN A 30 7.99 -0.45 11.39
C ASN A 30 8.57 -0.70 9.98
N PRO A 31 9.29 -1.82 9.74
CA PRO A 31 9.93 -2.09 8.45
C PRO A 31 8.93 -2.39 7.32
N TYR A 32 7.69 -2.76 7.66
CA TYR A 32 6.63 -3.06 6.70
C TYR A 32 5.79 -1.85 6.33
N SER A 33 5.93 -0.74 7.07
CA SER A 33 5.10 0.47 6.91
C SER A 33 5.09 1.00 5.47
N LEU A 34 6.27 1.12 4.84
CA LEU A 34 6.37 1.65 3.48
C LEU A 34 5.59 0.82 2.47
N LYS A 35 5.65 -0.52 2.56
CA LYS A 35 4.91 -1.40 1.65
C LYS A 35 3.40 -1.19 1.82
N ILE A 36 2.93 -1.22 3.07
CA ILE A 36 1.52 -1.04 3.41
C ILE A 36 1.00 0.33 2.96
N PHE A 37 1.70 1.42 3.25
CA PHE A 37 1.24 2.76 2.85
C PHE A 37 1.40 3.03 1.35
N SER A 38 2.37 2.40 0.69
CA SER A 38 2.50 2.45 -0.76
C SER A 38 1.30 1.83 -1.48
N PHE A 39 0.68 0.78 -0.90
CA PHE A 39 -0.58 0.22 -1.39
C PHE A 39 -1.64 1.30 -1.54
N PHE A 40 -1.96 2.01 -0.46
CA PHE A 40 -3.00 3.03 -0.49
C PHE A 40 -2.66 4.20 -1.42
N LEU A 41 -1.39 4.62 -1.44
CA LEU A 41 -0.94 5.73 -2.30
C LEU A 41 -1.06 5.36 -3.78
N ILE A 42 -0.56 4.19 -4.18
CA ILE A 42 -0.60 3.72 -5.56
C ILE A 42 -2.04 3.45 -5.98
N GLN A 43 -2.86 2.84 -5.11
CA GLN A 43 -4.28 2.63 -5.37
C GLN A 43 -5.03 3.94 -5.61
N LEU A 44 -4.73 4.99 -4.84
CA LEU A 44 -5.29 6.32 -5.07
C LEU A 44 -4.87 6.87 -6.44
N MET A 45 -3.59 6.77 -6.79
CA MET A 45 -3.10 7.22 -8.10
C MET A 45 -3.73 6.43 -9.26
N VAL A 46 -3.83 5.11 -9.13
CA VAL A 46 -4.46 4.24 -10.13
C VAL A 46 -5.93 4.61 -10.32
N ARG A 47 -6.68 4.89 -9.25
CA ARG A 47 -8.07 5.35 -9.37
C ARG A 47 -8.19 6.69 -10.10
N LEU A 48 -7.30 7.64 -9.84
CA LEU A 48 -7.26 8.91 -10.58
C LEU A 48 -6.98 8.69 -12.07
N LEU A 49 -6.07 7.78 -12.39
CA LEU A 49 -5.74 7.40 -13.78
C LEU A 49 -6.91 6.70 -14.47
N ILE A 50 -7.52 5.71 -13.81
CA ILE A 50 -8.68 4.97 -14.35
C ILE A 50 -9.85 5.90 -14.60
N ASN A 51 -10.16 6.82 -13.68
CA ASN A 51 -11.22 7.81 -13.88
C ASN A 51 -10.98 8.67 -15.14
N LYS A 52 -9.72 9.01 -15.43
CA LYS A 52 -9.36 9.71 -16.67
C LYS A 52 -9.46 8.81 -17.91
N MET A 53 -9.05 7.55 -17.80
CA MET A 53 -9.04 6.58 -18.91
C MET A 53 -10.43 6.04 -19.26
N LEU A 54 -11.37 6.01 -18.30
CA LEU A 54 -12.73 5.52 -18.50
C LEU A 54 -13.46 6.26 -19.64
N ARG A 55 -13.07 7.52 -19.88
CA ARG A 55 -13.62 8.35 -20.96
C ARG A 55 -13.22 7.87 -22.37
N PHE A 56 -12.14 7.11 -22.49
CA PHE A 56 -11.51 6.78 -23.79
C PHE A 56 -11.32 5.27 -24.05
N SER A 57 -11.58 4.41 -23.07
CA SER A 57 -11.20 2.98 -23.12
C SER A 57 -12.36 2.03 -22.84
N ASN A 58 -12.18 0.77 -23.22
CA ASN A 58 -13.12 -0.31 -22.94
C ASN A 58 -13.18 -0.60 -21.44
N PHE A 59 -14.30 -0.20 -20.81
CA PHE A 59 -14.55 -0.34 -19.37
C PHE A 59 -14.24 -1.74 -18.83
N LYS A 60 -14.67 -2.80 -19.53
CA LYS A 60 -14.49 -4.20 -19.07
C LYS A 60 -13.00 -4.60 -18.96
N LEU A 61 -12.17 -4.16 -19.91
CA LEU A 61 -10.74 -4.47 -19.92
C LEU A 61 -10.03 -3.71 -18.81
N VAL A 62 -10.32 -2.41 -18.67
CA VAL A 62 -9.75 -1.57 -17.60
C VAL A 62 -10.12 -2.12 -16.22
N LEU A 63 -11.38 -2.52 -16.03
CA LEU A 63 -11.85 -3.12 -14.78
C LEU A 63 -11.13 -4.44 -14.47
N ALA A 64 -10.99 -5.34 -15.44
CA ALA A 64 -10.29 -6.60 -15.23
C ALA A 64 -8.82 -6.38 -14.84
N PHE A 65 -8.14 -5.45 -15.50
CA PHE A 65 -6.76 -5.09 -15.17
C PHE A 65 -6.64 -4.48 -13.78
N ASP A 66 -7.55 -3.56 -13.40
CA ASP A 66 -7.58 -2.93 -12.07
C ASP A 66 -7.76 -3.95 -10.95
N ILE A 67 -8.67 -4.92 -11.13
CA ILE A 67 -8.90 -6.00 -10.15
C ILE A 67 -7.65 -6.85 -9.98
N VAL A 68 -7.06 -7.33 -11.08
CA VAL A 68 -5.86 -8.17 -11.04
C VAL A 68 -4.69 -7.42 -10.39
N PHE A 69 -4.45 -6.19 -10.82
CA PHE A 69 -3.39 -5.34 -10.26
C PHE A 69 -3.59 -5.11 -8.76
N SER A 70 -4.82 -4.81 -8.34
CA SER A 70 -5.14 -4.55 -6.94
C SER A 70 -4.95 -5.77 -6.05
N ILE A 71 -5.37 -6.95 -6.51
CA ILE A 71 -5.18 -8.21 -5.78
C ILE A 71 -3.68 -8.53 -5.65
N THR A 72 -2.92 -8.49 -6.74
CA THR A 72 -1.48 -8.77 -6.71
C THR A 72 -0.75 -7.80 -5.80
N PHE A 73 -1.08 -6.51 -5.87
CA PHE A 73 -0.41 -5.49 -5.07
C PHE A 73 -0.80 -5.54 -3.58
N PHE A 74 -2.04 -5.92 -3.29
CA PHE A 74 -2.48 -6.21 -1.92
C PHE A 74 -1.66 -7.35 -1.32
N ILE A 75 -1.57 -8.47 -2.02
CA ILE A 75 -0.78 -9.63 -1.57
C ILE A 75 0.67 -9.21 -1.34
N TYR A 76 1.31 -8.53 -2.30
CA TYR A 76 2.70 -8.06 -2.15
C TYR A 76 2.91 -7.15 -0.92
N SER A 77 1.97 -6.23 -0.68
CA SER A 77 2.12 -5.22 0.37
C SER A 77 1.80 -5.76 1.77
N PHE A 78 0.79 -6.63 1.88
CA PHE A 78 0.27 -7.14 3.15
C PHE A 78 0.75 -8.56 3.49
N TYR A 79 1.48 -9.25 2.59
CA TYR A 79 1.99 -10.61 2.82
C TYR A 79 2.61 -10.80 4.21
N ASN A 80 3.53 -9.90 4.60
CA ASN A 80 4.23 -9.99 5.88
C ASN A 80 3.32 -9.80 7.09
N LEU A 81 2.22 -9.08 6.93
CA LEU A 81 1.26 -8.80 8.01
C LEU A 81 0.22 -9.92 8.14
N VAL A 82 -0.19 -10.52 7.03
CA VAL A 82 -1.27 -11.53 6.97
C VAL A 82 -0.73 -12.94 7.23
N ILE A 83 0.41 -13.30 6.65
CA ILE A 83 1.03 -14.60 6.84
C ILE A 83 1.93 -14.48 8.07
N ILE A 84 1.42 -15.04 9.17
CA ILE A 84 2.02 -15.08 10.51
C ILE A 84 3.40 -15.73 10.45
#